data_AF-A0A838TFC8-F1
#
_entry.id   AF-A0A838TFC8-F1
#
_cell.length_a   1.000
_cell.length_b   1.000
_cell.length_c   1.000
_cell.angle_alpha   90.00
_cell.angle_beta   90.00
_cell.angle_gamma   90.00
#
_symmetry.space_group_name_H-M   'P 1'
#
loop_
_entity.id
_entity.type
_entity.pdbx_description
1 polymer ?
#
loop_
_entity_poly.entity_id
_entity_poly.type
_entity_poly.pdbx_seq_one_letter_code
_entity_poly.pdbx_strand_id
1 'polypeptide(L)'
;MKSVFFVLAVSLALPFSLVCAQSAPAPAPLTTAPVKAGLLDPAAATRAWLETVPAEKHARSDAYFEGRYWLVLWNFLLGVVIAIFLLASRLSARLRDFVERITRSKILQPALYAVPYVLIVYLLSFPLLVYSDFFREHTYGLANQSFGPWFGEQLIALCLEVVVSGLLLIALYAVFAARRALGGSGEAASAFFFSHCRC
;
A
#
# COMPACT_ATOMS: atom_id res chain seq x y z
N MET A 1 2.84 6.02 26.19
CA MET A 1 1.52 5.47 25.81
C MET A 1 0.79 6.33 24.77
N LYS A 2 0.75 7.67 24.90
CA LYS A 2 0.16 8.59 23.90
C LYS A 2 0.85 8.55 22.51
N SER A 3 2.16 8.31 22.47
CA SER A 3 2.94 8.21 21.22
C SER A 3 2.68 6.91 20.45
N VAL A 4 2.33 5.82 21.15
CA VAL A 4 1.92 4.55 20.53
C VAL A 4 0.52 4.71 19.94
N PHE A 5 -0.37 5.42 20.63
CA PHE A 5 -1.69 5.80 20.08
C PHE A 5 -1.60 6.73 18.87
N PHE A 6 -0.59 7.61 18.80
CA PHE A 6 -0.40 8.49 17.64
C PHE A 6 0.21 7.74 16.43
N VAL A 7 1.13 6.80 16.66
CA VAL A 7 1.65 5.91 15.61
C VAL A 7 0.57 4.94 15.13
N LEU A 8 -0.26 4.39 16.03
CA LEU A 8 -1.46 3.63 15.66
C LEU A 8 -2.49 4.51 14.94
N ALA A 9 -2.68 5.77 15.34
CA ALA A 9 -3.60 6.69 14.67
C ALA A 9 -3.08 7.13 13.29
N VAL A 10 -1.77 7.24 13.07
CA VAL A 10 -1.18 7.51 11.75
C VAL A 10 -1.21 6.25 10.87
N SER A 11 -1.08 5.05 11.44
CA SER A 11 -1.33 3.79 10.74
C SER A 11 -2.83 3.50 10.50
N LEU A 12 -3.73 4.06 11.31
CA LEU A 12 -5.19 3.99 11.15
C LEU A 12 -5.75 5.15 10.28
N ALA A 13 -4.96 6.19 10.03
CA ALA A 13 -5.29 7.35 9.19
C ALA A 13 -4.62 7.30 7.80
N LEU A 14 -3.96 6.21 7.45
CA LEU A 14 -3.90 5.77 6.06
C LEU A 14 -5.19 4.99 5.82
N PRO A 15 -6.24 5.60 5.26
CA PRO A 15 -7.23 4.77 4.61
C PRO A 15 -6.48 4.06 3.48
N PHE A 16 -6.27 2.76 3.62
CA PHE A 16 -6.26 1.87 2.47
C PHE A 16 -7.68 1.91 1.85
N SER A 17 -8.01 3.07 1.29
CA SER A 17 -9.22 3.32 0.52
C SER A 17 -8.84 4.29 -0.59
N LEU A 18 -7.94 3.85 -1.47
CA LEU A 18 -8.18 4.04 -2.89
C LEU A 18 -9.01 2.85 -3.38
N VAL A 19 -10.21 2.72 -2.80
CA VAL A 19 -11.34 2.34 -3.66
C VAL A 19 -11.53 3.59 -4.50
N CYS A 20 -10.94 3.61 -5.69
CA CYS A 20 -11.49 4.44 -6.75
C CYS A 20 -12.96 4.06 -6.79
N ALA A 21 -13.85 4.97 -6.39
CA ALA A 21 -15.20 4.92 -6.89
C ALA A 21 -15.01 4.85 -8.41
N GLN A 22 -15.25 3.68 -9.00
CA GLN A 22 -15.47 3.61 -10.43
C GLN A 22 -16.63 4.56 -10.66
N SER A 23 -16.34 5.74 -11.21
CA SER A 23 -17.29 6.46 -12.00
C SER A 23 -17.71 5.46 -13.07
N ALA A 24 -18.87 4.84 -12.87
CA ALA A 24 -19.52 4.10 -13.92
C ALA A 24 -19.49 5.00 -15.16
N PRO A 25 -18.99 4.52 -16.32
CA PRO A 25 -19.11 5.29 -17.54
C PRO A 25 -20.57 5.69 -17.67
N ALA A 26 -20.82 6.97 -17.97
CA ALA A 26 -22.16 7.49 -18.20
C ALA A 26 -22.89 6.46 -19.09
N PRO A 27 -24.10 6.01 -18.71
CA PRO A 27 -24.78 4.97 -19.46
C PRO A 27 -24.86 5.44 -20.91
N ALA A 28 -24.29 4.65 -21.83
CA ALA A 28 -24.52 4.82 -23.25
C ALA A 28 -26.04 5.00 -23.43
N PRO A 29 -26.50 5.93 -24.29
CA PRO A 29 -27.91 6.27 -24.40
C PRO A 29 -28.72 4.98 -24.52
N LEU A 30 -29.41 4.65 -23.43
CA LEU A 30 -30.21 3.45 -23.35
C LEU A 30 -31.31 3.61 -24.38
N THR A 31 -31.23 2.84 -25.45
CA THR A 31 -32.36 2.65 -26.35
C THR A 31 -33.50 2.18 -25.45
N THR A 32 -34.55 2.98 -25.38
CA THR A 32 -35.69 2.83 -24.48
C THR A 32 -36.43 1.52 -24.77
N ALA A 33 -35.93 0.42 -24.21
CA ALA A 33 -36.74 -0.76 -24.00
C ALA A 33 -37.77 -0.43 -22.90
N PRO A 34 -39.05 -0.79 -23.06
CA PRO A 34 -40.08 -0.45 -22.08
C PRO A 34 -39.73 -1.10 -20.74
N VAL A 35 -39.44 -0.26 -19.74
CA VAL A 35 -39.24 -0.65 -18.34
C VAL A 35 -40.58 -1.15 -17.81
N LYS A 36 -40.85 -2.44 -18.03
CA LYS A 36 -42.08 -3.09 -17.59
C LYS A 36 -41.93 -3.52 -16.13
N ALA A 37 -42.47 -2.71 -15.23
CA ALA A 37 -43.02 -3.08 -13.92
C ALA A 37 -42.22 -4.08 -13.03
N GLY A 38 -40.89 -4.00 -12.98
CA GLY A 38 -40.04 -4.76 -12.05
C GLY A 38 -39.38 -3.92 -10.94
N LEU A 39 -39.62 -2.61 -10.89
CA LEU A 39 -38.87 -1.65 -10.06
C LEU A 39 -39.19 -1.65 -8.56
N LEU A 40 -40.07 -2.53 -8.08
CA LEU A 40 -40.61 -2.47 -6.71
C LEU A 40 -39.77 -3.30 -5.73
N ASP A 41 -38.97 -4.25 -6.21
CA ASP A 41 -37.94 -4.97 -5.45
C ASP A 41 -36.65 -5.08 -6.29
N PRO A 42 -35.63 -4.24 -6.03
CA PRO A 42 -34.37 -4.30 -6.76
C PRO A 42 -33.66 -5.66 -6.61
N ALA A 43 -33.83 -6.37 -5.49
CA ALA A 43 -33.19 -7.66 -5.28
C ALA A 43 -33.81 -8.76 -6.16
N ALA A 44 -35.13 -8.74 -6.40
CA ALA A 44 -35.80 -9.64 -7.32
C ALA A 44 -35.41 -9.38 -8.78
N ALA A 45 -35.33 -8.10 -9.18
CA ALA A 45 -34.87 -7.73 -10.52
C ALA A 45 -33.42 -8.18 -10.79
N THR A 46 -32.52 -8.04 -9.80
CA THR A 46 -31.14 -8.54 -9.90
C THR A 46 -31.07 -10.06 -9.99
N ARG A 47 -31.85 -10.80 -9.19
CA ARG A 47 -31.90 -12.27 -9.26
C ARG A 47 -32.37 -12.75 -10.63
N ALA A 48 -33.46 -12.20 -11.15
CA ALA A 48 -33.96 -12.51 -12.48
C ALA A 48 -32.93 -12.22 -13.58
N TRP A 49 -32.13 -11.16 -13.43
CA TRP A 49 -31.02 -10.87 -14.35
C TRP A 49 -29.84 -11.84 -14.18
N LEU A 50 -29.44 -12.18 -12.95
CA LEU A 50 -28.35 -13.13 -12.67
C LEU A 50 -28.66 -14.52 -13.23
N GLU A 51 -29.94 -14.93 -13.23
CA GLU A 51 -30.40 -16.18 -13.84
C GLU A 51 -30.20 -16.22 -15.36
N THR A 52 -30.05 -15.07 -16.03
CA THR A 52 -29.75 -15.02 -17.48
C THR A 52 -28.27 -15.29 -17.79
N VAL A 53 -27.38 -15.22 -16.79
CA VAL A 53 -25.95 -15.42 -17.00
C VAL A 53 -25.65 -16.93 -17.02
N PRO A 54 -24.97 -17.44 -18.07
CA PRO A 54 -24.61 -18.86 -18.18
C PRO A 54 -23.81 -19.38 -16.98
N ALA A 55 -24.10 -20.62 -16.56
CA ALA A 55 -23.45 -21.26 -15.41
C ALA A 55 -21.92 -21.34 -15.56
N GLU A 56 -21.41 -21.48 -16.79
CA GLU A 56 -19.98 -21.53 -17.09
C GLU A 56 -19.29 -20.18 -16.80
N LYS A 57 -20.00 -19.07 -17.01
CA LYS A 57 -19.47 -17.73 -16.69
C LYS A 57 -19.44 -17.48 -15.19
N HIS A 58 -20.48 -17.93 -14.48
CA HIS A 58 -20.50 -17.89 -13.01
C HIS A 58 -19.35 -18.71 -12.41
N ALA A 59 -19.18 -19.97 -12.83
CA ALA A 59 -18.11 -20.83 -12.34
C ALA A 59 -16.70 -20.25 -12.62
N ARG A 60 -16.49 -19.65 -13.81
CA ARG A 60 -15.22 -18.99 -14.14
C ARG A 60 -14.95 -17.75 -13.29
N SER A 61 -16.00 -16.98 -13.01
CA SER A 61 -15.95 -15.81 -12.13
C SER A 61 -15.60 -16.23 -10.70
N ASP A 62 -16.29 -17.24 -10.17
CA ASP A 62 -16.07 -17.75 -8.81
C ASP A 62 -14.64 -18.25 -8.63
N ALA A 63 -14.13 -19.07 -9.58
CA ALA A 63 -12.75 -19.55 -9.55
C ALA A 63 -11.71 -18.42 -9.56
N TYR A 64 -11.96 -17.34 -10.33
CA TYR A 64 -11.10 -16.16 -10.35
C TYR A 64 -11.10 -15.42 -9.00
N PHE A 65 -12.28 -15.25 -8.40
CA PHE A 65 -12.43 -14.56 -7.12
C PHE A 65 -11.89 -15.36 -5.95
N GLU A 66 -12.13 -16.67 -5.90
CA GLU A 66 -11.57 -17.57 -4.89
C GLU A 66 -10.06 -17.58 -4.93
N GLY A 67 -9.46 -17.63 -6.14
CA GLY A 67 -8.02 -17.54 -6.31
C GLY A 67 -7.44 -16.25 -5.73
N ARG A 68 -8.17 -15.14 -5.80
CA ARG A 68 -7.73 -13.86 -5.21
C ARG A 68 -7.68 -13.91 -3.68
N TYR A 69 -8.60 -14.63 -3.02
CA TYR A 69 -8.55 -14.78 -1.56
C TYR A 69 -7.30 -15.54 -1.10
N TRP A 70 -6.92 -16.60 -1.82
CA TRP A 70 -5.68 -17.33 -1.56
C TRP A 70 -4.43 -16.48 -1.78
N LEU A 71 -4.43 -15.61 -2.78
CA LEU A 71 -3.30 -14.72 -3.03
C LEU A 71 -3.08 -13.69 -1.94
N VAL A 72 -4.14 -13.22 -1.27
CA VAL A 72 -3.99 -12.35 -0.09
C VAL A 72 -3.22 -13.07 1.01
N LEU A 73 -3.54 -14.34 1.25
CA LEU A 73 -2.80 -15.17 2.22
C LEU A 73 -1.34 -15.35 1.79
N TRP A 74 -1.08 -15.73 0.54
CA TRP A 74 0.29 -15.92 0.05
C TRP A 74 1.12 -14.65 0.09
N ASN A 75 0.53 -13.50 -0.24
CA ASN A 75 1.20 -12.21 -0.15
C ASN A 75 1.56 -11.87 1.30
N PHE A 76 0.66 -12.14 2.24
CA PHE A 76 0.94 -11.98 3.67
C PHE A 76 2.07 -12.90 4.14
N LEU A 77 2.01 -14.19 3.80
CA LEU A 77 3.05 -15.16 4.18
C LEU A 77 4.40 -14.77 3.60
N LEU A 78 4.44 -14.38 2.32
CA LEU A 78 5.67 -13.90 1.69
C LEU A 78 6.21 -12.65 2.39
N GLY A 79 5.36 -11.70 2.74
CA GLY A 79 5.74 -10.52 3.53
C GLY A 79 6.36 -10.88 4.88
N VAL A 80 5.77 -11.84 5.60
CA VAL A 80 6.32 -12.35 6.87
C VAL A 80 7.69 -13.02 6.66
N VAL A 81 7.83 -13.85 5.63
CA VAL A 81 9.09 -14.51 5.29
C VAL A 81 10.18 -13.48 4.96
N ILE A 82 9.86 -12.47 4.15
CA ILE A 82 10.77 -11.38 3.81
C ILE A 82 11.19 -10.61 5.07
N ALA A 83 10.25 -10.28 5.96
CA ALA A 83 10.54 -9.58 7.21
C ALA A 83 11.46 -10.38 8.13
N ILE A 84 11.18 -11.68 8.31
CA ILE A 84 12.04 -12.59 9.09
C ILE A 84 13.42 -12.69 8.45
N PHE A 85 13.50 -12.84 7.13
CA PHE A 85 14.75 -12.92 6.39
C PHE A 85 15.61 -11.65 6.57
N LEU A 86 15.00 -10.46 6.43
CA LEU A 86 15.68 -9.18 6.61
C LEU A 86 16.18 -8.97 8.05
N LEU A 87 15.42 -9.45 9.03
CA LEU A 87 15.79 -9.37 10.44
C LEU A 87 16.89 -10.38 10.79
N ALA A 88 16.75 -11.64 10.38
CA ALA A 88 17.70 -12.73 10.65
C ALA A 88 19.05 -12.50 9.97
N SER A 89 19.05 -11.96 8.74
CA SER A 89 20.28 -11.63 7.99
C SER A 89 21.02 -10.40 8.53
N ARG A 90 20.40 -9.65 9.46
CA ARG A 90 20.87 -8.33 9.93
C ARG A 90 21.10 -7.33 8.79
N LEU A 91 20.49 -7.56 7.63
CA LEU A 91 20.69 -6.73 6.45
C LEU A 91 20.23 -5.29 6.68
N SER A 92 19.15 -5.11 7.47
CA SER A 92 18.68 -3.77 7.87
C SER A 92 19.74 -2.95 8.61
N ALA A 93 20.53 -3.58 9.50
CA ALA A 93 21.63 -2.90 10.18
C ALA A 93 22.73 -2.50 9.19
N ARG A 94 23.12 -3.42 8.30
CA ARG A 94 24.15 -3.15 7.27
C ARG A 94 23.74 -2.02 6.32
N LEU A 95 22.46 -1.96 5.93
CA LEU A 95 21.93 -0.88 5.09
C LEU A 95 21.99 0.47 5.81
N ARG A 96 21.65 0.51 7.11
CA ARG A 96 21.78 1.72 7.92
C ARG A 96 23.24 2.18 7.99
N ASP A 97 24.16 1.27 8.32
CA ASP A 97 25.60 1.57 8.43
C ASP A 97 26.18 2.04 7.08
N PHE A 98 25.66 1.54 5.97
CA PHE A 98 26.02 1.99 4.63
C PHE A 98 25.53 3.42 4.36
N VAL A 99 24.28 3.71 4.66
CA VAL A 99 23.69 5.05 4.48
C VAL A 99 24.36 6.09 5.36
N GLU A 100 24.68 5.76 6.61
CA GLU A 100 25.40 6.64 7.53
C GLU A 100 26.82 6.97 7.05
N ARG A 101 27.46 6.06 6.32
CA ARG A 101 28.77 6.31 5.69
C ARG A 101 28.67 7.24 4.49
N ILE A 102 27.57 7.21 3.74
CA ILE A 102 27.38 8.02 2.53
C ILE A 102 26.98 9.46 2.88
N THR A 103 26.08 9.65 3.85
CA THR A 103 25.57 10.98 4.18
C THR A 103 25.65 11.29 5.67
N ARG A 104 26.11 12.52 5.96
CA ARG A 104 26.06 13.10 7.32
C ARG A 104 24.69 13.73 7.64
N SER A 105 23.87 14.01 6.63
CA SER A 105 22.57 14.67 6.82
C SER A 105 21.54 13.71 7.39
N LYS A 106 21.21 13.89 8.68
CA LYS A 106 20.23 13.06 9.40
C LYS A 106 18.82 13.10 8.80
N ILE A 107 18.48 14.17 8.07
CA ILE A 107 17.18 14.31 7.38
C ILE A 107 17.11 13.45 6.12
N LEU A 108 18.23 13.27 5.40
CA LEU A 108 18.26 12.49 4.15
C LEU A 108 18.52 10.99 4.38
N GLN A 109 19.04 10.60 5.54
CA GLN A 109 19.31 9.20 5.88
C GLN A 109 18.08 8.28 5.70
N PRO A 110 16.85 8.65 6.14
CA PRO A 110 15.67 7.82 5.94
C PRO A 110 15.32 7.60 4.47
N ALA A 111 15.42 8.63 3.61
CA ALA A 111 15.15 8.48 2.18
C ALA A 111 16.19 7.61 1.47
N LEU A 112 17.48 7.79 1.80
CA LEU A 112 18.53 6.95 1.23
C LEU A 112 18.45 5.49 1.71
N TYR A 113 17.91 5.26 2.91
CA TYR A 113 17.61 3.91 3.40
C TYR A 113 16.44 3.26 2.63
N ALA A 114 15.42 4.04 2.24
CA ALA A 114 14.28 3.53 1.49
C ALA A 114 14.70 2.86 0.17
N VAL A 115 15.65 3.45 -0.56
CA VAL A 115 16.08 2.96 -1.88
C VAL A 115 16.49 1.48 -1.87
N PRO A 116 17.54 1.05 -1.14
CA PRO A 116 17.94 -0.36 -1.14
C PRO A 116 16.90 -1.24 -0.45
N TYR A 117 16.18 -0.74 0.55
CA TYR A 117 15.15 -1.51 1.23
C TYR A 117 14.00 -1.90 0.27
N VAL A 118 13.45 -0.91 -0.45
CA VAL A 118 12.37 -1.13 -1.42
C VAL A 118 12.84 -2.03 -2.55
N LEU A 119 14.07 -1.85 -3.05
CA LEU A 119 14.62 -2.72 -4.09
C LEU A 119 14.71 -4.19 -3.66
N ILE A 120 15.18 -4.44 -2.44
CA ILE A 120 15.27 -5.81 -1.89
C ILE A 120 13.87 -6.41 -1.77
N VAL A 121 12.92 -5.70 -1.14
CA VAL A 121 11.55 -6.19 -0.98
C VAL A 121 10.90 -6.44 -2.33
N TYR A 122 11.04 -5.52 -3.29
CA TYR A 122 10.51 -5.68 -4.64
C TYR A 122 11.07 -6.92 -5.32
N LEU A 123 12.39 -7.13 -5.26
CA LEU A 123 13.04 -8.28 -5.91
C LEU A 123 12.61 -9.62 -5.29
N LEU A 124 12.42 -9.66 -3.97
CA LEU A 124 11.96 -10.86 -3.26
C LEU A 124 10.46 -11.12 -3.52
N SER A 125 9.65 -10.07 -3.69
CA SER A 125 8.23 -10.18 -4.02
C SER A 125 7.96 -10.39 -5.51
N PHE A 126 8.95 -10.11 -6.37
CA PHE A 126 8.81 -10.13 -7.83
C PHE A 126 8.25 -11.45 -8.40
N PRO A 127 8.69 -12.65 -7.95
CA PRO A 127 8.16 -13.89 -8.49
C PRO A 127 6.65 -14.05 -8.26
N LEU A 128 6.16 -13.67 -7.08
CA LEU A 128 4.73 -13.72 -6.76
C LEU A 128 3.96 -12.67 -7.57
N LEU A 129 4.55 -11.48 -7.75
CA LEU A 129 3.97 -10.38 -8.53
C LEU A 129 3.80 -10.76 -10.01
N VAL A 130 4.81 -11.38 -10.62
CA VAL A 130 4.72 -11.88 -12.01
C VAL A 130 3.61 -12.94 -12.11
N TYR A 131 3.50 -13.84 -11.13
CA TYR A 131 2.44 -14.84 -11.13
C TYR A 131 1.05 -14.21 -11.02
N SER A 132 0.86 -13.28 -10.07
CA SER A 132 -0.44 -12.70 -9.79
C SER A 132 -0.92 -11.75 -10.88
N ASP A 133 -0.04 -10.89 -11.37
CA ASP A 133 -0.44 -9.74 -12.19
C ASP A 133 -0.23 -10.02 -13.68
N PHE A 134 0.72 -10.88 -14.04
CA PHE A 134 0.93 -11.27 -15.44
C PHE A 134 0.29 -12.62 -15.77
N PHE A 135 0.77 -13.72 -15.20
CA PHE A 135 0.33 -15.06 -15.62
C PHE A 135 -1.15 -15.32 -15.35
N ARG A 136 -1.64 -14.97 -14.16
CA ARG A 136 -3.05 -15.21 -13.80
C ARG A 136 -3.98 -14.39 -14.70
N GLU A 137 -3.69 -13.11 -14.91
CA GLU A 137 -4.53 -12.25 -15.75
C GLU A 137 -4.58 -12.71 -17.21
N HIS A 138 -3.46 -13.19 -17.76
CA HIS A 138 -3.42 -13.77 -19.10
C HIS A 138 -4.20 -15.08 -19.21
N THR A 139 -4.13 -15.93 -18.18
CA THR A 139 -4.88 -17.20 -18.14
C THR A 139 -6.40 -16.95 -18.19
N TYR A 140 -6.86 -15.88 -17.53
CA TYR A 140 -8.26 -15.49 -17.55
C TYR A 140 -8.65 -14.59 -18.74
N GLY A 141 -7.70 -14.24 -19.61
CA GLY A 141 -7.93 -13.36 -20.76
C GLY A 141 -8.30 -11.92 -20.36
N LEU A 142 -7.90 -11.50 -19.16
CA LEU A 142 -8.15 -10.16 -18.62
C LEU A 142 -7.06 -9.16 -19.03
N ALA A 143 -5.84 -9.65 -19.29
CA ALA A 143 -4.72 -8.87 -19.81
C ALA A 143 -4.42 -9.23 -21.27
N ASN A 144 -4.11 -8.20 -22.07
CA ASN A 144 -3.71 -8.34 -23.48
C ASN A 144 -2.31 -7.75 -23.75
N GLN A 145 -1.62 -7.30 -22.70
CA GLN A 145 -0.32 -6.64 -22.77
C GLN A 145 0.81 -7.68 -22.73
N SER A 146 1.81 -7.55 -23.61
CA SER A 146 2.99 -8.44 -23.57
C SER A 146 3.91 -8.14 -22.37
N PHE A 147 4.81 -9.08 -22.06
CA PHE A 147 5.66 -9.01 -20.85
C PHE A 147 6.54 -7.75 -20.79
N GLY A 148 7.06 -7.27 -21.94
CA GLY A 148 7.97 -6.12 -21.97
C GLY A 148 7.32 -4.81 -21.48
N PRO A 149 6.22 -4.37 -22.11
CA PRO A 149 5.45 -3.21 -21.64
C PRO A 149 4.96 -3.35 -20.20
N TRP A 150 4.44 -4.53 -19.82
CA TRP A 150 4.02 -4.82 -18.44
C TRP A 150 5.16 -4.63 -17.44
N PHE A 151 6.34 -5.20 -17.74
CA PHE A 151 7.53 -5.04 -16.89
C PHE A 151 7.99 -3.58 -16.82
N GLY A 152 7.85 -2.82 -17.91
CA GLY A 152 8.07 -1.38 -17.93
C GLY A 152 7.16 -0.64 -16.94
N GLU A 153 5.88 -0.98 -16.88
CA GLU A 153 4.94 -0.42 -15.90
C GLU A 153 5.35 -0.79 -14.47
N GLN A 154 5.82 -2.02 -14.24
CA GLN A 154 6.34 -2.42 -12.94
C GLN A 154 7.58 -1.62 -12.51
N LEU A 155 8.48 -1.30 -13.43
CA LEU A 155 9.64 -0.45 -13.16
C LEU A 155 9.22 1.00 -12.85
N ILE A 156 8.21 1.53 -13.55
CA ILE A 156 7.66 2.85 -13.26
C ILE A 156 7.03 2.85 -11.85
N ALA A 157 6.23 1.83 -11.52
CA ALA A 157 5.65 1.67 -10.19
C ALA A 157 6.73 1.57 -9.10
N LEU A 158 7.81 0.84 -9.35
CA LEU A 158 8.97 0.77 -8.45
C LEU A 158 9.63 2.13 -8.25
N CYS A 159 9.85 2.90 -9.31
CA CYS A 159 10.39 4.26 -9.22
C CYS A 159 9.50 5.17 -8.38
N LEU A 160 8.18 5.10 -8.58
CA LEU A 160 7.21 5.86 -7.80
C LEU A 160 7.23 5.43 -6.32
N GLU A 161 7.26 4.13 -6.05
CA GLU A 161 7.34 3.59 -4.68
C GLU A 161 8.59 4.10 -3.95
N VAL A 162 9.76 4.09 -4.61
CA VAL A 162 11.01 4.61 -4.04
C VAL A 162 10.90 6.11 -3.72
N VAL A 163 10.36 6.91 -4.63
CA VAL A 163 10.22 8.37 -4.44
C VAL A 163 9.22 8.66 -3.31
N VAL A 164 8.04 8.05 -3.36
CA VAL A 164 6.97 8.28 -2.38
C VAL A 164 7.40 7.80 -1.00
N SER A 165 7.96 6.60 -0.88
CA SER A 165 8.46 6.08 0.40
C SER A 165 9.59 6.94 0.96
N GLY A 166 10.53 7.42 0.12
CA GLY A 166 11.59 8.32 0.54
C GLY A 166 11.07 9.64 1.10
N LEU A 167 10.14 10.29 0.39
CA LEU A 167 9.49 11.53 0.84
C LEU A 167 8.70 11.33 2.13
N LEU A 168 7.95 10.23 2.23
CA LEU A 168 7.19 9.86 3.41
C LEU A 168 8.10 9.71 4.63
N LEU A 169 9.23 9.00 4.48
CA LEU A 169 10.18 8.81 5.58
C LEU A 169 10.87 10.11 6.00
N ILE A 170 11.18 11.01 5.06
CA ILE A 170 11.68 12.35 5.37
C ILE A 170 10.63 13.12 6.20
N ALA A 171 9.38 13.14 5.73
CA ALA A 171 8.29 13.85 6.41
C ALA A 171 8.07 13.30 7.83
N LEU A 172 8.03 11.97 7.97
CA LEU A 172 7.87 11.32 9.27
C LEU A 172 9.03 11.63 10.21
N TYR A 173 10.28 11.57 9.71
CA TYR A 173 11.46 11.93 10.49
C TYR A 173 11.42 13.40 10.92
N ALA A 174 11.04 14.31 10.02
CA ALA A 174 10.92 15.74 10.32
C ALA A 174 9.91 16.01 11.44
N VAL A 175 8.76 15.33 11.43
CA VAL A 175 7.76 15.42 12.51
C VAL A 175 8.37 15.00 13.86
N PHE A 176 9.10 13.89 13.91
CA PHE A 176 9.76 13.45 15.14
C PHE A 176 10.87 14.39 15.60
N ALA A 177 11.67 14.92 14.66
CA ALA A 177 12.72 15.87 14.96
C ALA A 177 12.17 17.19 15.51
N ALA A 178 11.10 17.73 14.92
CA ALA A 178 10.43 18.94 15.38
C ALA A 178 9.85 18.79 16.79
N ARG A 179 9.23 17.64 17.09
CA ARG A 179 8.70 17.35 18.44
C ARG A 179 9.80 17.28 19.49
N ARG A 180 10.97 16.72 19.15
CA ARG A 180 12.12 16.65 20.07
C ARG A 180 12.66 18.05 20.39
N ALA A 181 12.69 18.96 19.41
CA ALA A 181 13.09 20.35 19.62
C ALA A 181 12.13 21.08 20.58
N LEU A 182 10.82 20.89 20.42
CA LEU A 182 9.81 21.52 21.30
C LEU A 182 9.78 20.92 22.71
N GLY A 183 10.06 19.62 22.86
CA GLY A 183 10.11 18.94 24.16
C GLY A 183 11.34 19.31 25.00
N GLY A 184 12.48 19.60 24.36
CA GLY A 184 13.69 20.09 25.05
C GLY A 184 13.57 21.52 25.59
N SER A 185 12.68 22.34 25.01
CA SER A 185 12.42 23.69 25.49
C SER A 185 11.57 23.76 26.77
N GLY A 186 10.90 22.66 27.14
CA GLY A 186 10.07 22.58 28.35
C GLY A 186 10.87 22.43 29.65
N GLU A 187 12.07 21.83 29.60
CA GLU A 187 12.96 21.75 30.77
C GLU A 187 13.68 23.09 31.02
N ALA A 188 14.02 23.84 29.97
CA ALA A 188 14.59 25.19 30.11
C ALA A 188 13.58 26.18 30.73
N ALA A 189 12.29 26.07 30.40
CA ALA A 189 11.24 26.86 31.04
C ALA A 189 11.02 26.48 32.52
N SER A 190 11.17 25.19 32.85
CA SER A 190 11.05 24.69 34.23
C SER A 190 12.25 25.10 35.10
N ALA A 191 13.45 25.12 34.53
CA ALA A 191 14.66 25.59 35.21
C ALA A 191 14.65 27.12 35.44
N PHE A 192 14.09 27.90 34.51
CA PHE A 192 13.96 29.35 34.66
C PHE A 192 12.91 29.73 35.72
N PHE A 193 11.80 28.97 35.82
CA PHE A 193 10.78 29.17 36.85
C PHE A 193 11.30 28.79 38.26
N PHE A 194 12.10 27.73 38.39
CA PHE A 194 12.64 27.31 39.69
C PHE A 194 13.82 28.19 40.18
N SER A 195 14.53 28.88 39.27
CA SER A 195 15.58 29.83 39.64
C SER A 195 15.04 31.18 40.13
N HIS A 196 13.78 31.53 39.85
CA HIS A 196 13.15 32.80 40.25
C HIS A 196 12.35 32.71 41.56
N CYS A 197 12.20 31.50 42.14
CA CYS A 197 11.50 31.27 43.42
C CYS A 197 12.45 30.83 44.55
N ARG A 198 13.71 31.28 44.54
CA ARG A 198 14.58 31.23 45.72
C ARG A 198 14.75 32.65 46.29
N CYS A 199 13.82 33.01 47.18
CA CYS A 199 14.07 33.91 48.31
C CYS A 199 14.08 33.06 49.57
#